data_AF-A0A2D4PUC3-F1
#
_entry.id   AF-A0A2D4PUC3-F1
#
_cell.length_a   1.000
_cell.length_b   1.000
_cell.length_c   1.000
_cell.angle_alpha   90.00
_cell.angle_beta   90.00
_cell.angle_gamma   90.00
#
_symmetry.space_group_name_H-M   'P 1'
#
loop_
_entity.id
_entity.type
_entity.pdbx_description
1 polymer ?
#
loop_
_entity_poly.entity_id
_entity_poly.type
_entity_poly.pdbx_seq_one_letter_code
_entity_poly.pdbx_strand_id
1 'polypeptide(L)'
;CKKELSEKILPIADDLDWYQTLVVAEKMQEVQCRNPLLIEKIISLFHKYLDQYKPYELLRVTNVLAMLHWPKSDIYSKLQQLSICHLQVKTVTADILMLVHVLSNLPSPYVDEAVVTQVDAIIPQCNLNQLNSLIVNLLKWMRHHKPNQKSYSGPYGSLLQKMNSCALQRLERINNLDPLLKEFKYLHGKWFQDVLLEKTMVALHQLRDQITWSNVVKFASFLIGTNYRCTLLLDKIAAVATEHIDQIYYSEVHVILVLFSLLNYEPPEKFFEACINHISLHLEDYEPSLLVLLGFALASSGYFPQKVIKAIFNIEFLSKLDAELQIVPWKPARKSALQLMELNRAVCLECPELQIPWFHKRFCEQLKEKKTDLSSLLQQQIYILLGEILGRSHYARCSVLTSYYYRIDFEFMVDKNKKPVPYINQHVAVPNSDYIGCAEAGHSCGKKRLPPGFQRIAVEFLDSEAFCKNSNHVKGFIAMKKRHLEILGYQVVQIPHFEWNSMGLSSMEAKTEYLEKKIFEKL
;
A
#
# COMPACT_ATOMS: atom_id res chain seq x y z
N CYS A 1 -22.23 -18.30 18.77
CA CYS A 1 -21.42 -17.07 18.95
C CYS A 1 -22.21 -15.77 19.14
N LYS A 2 -22.72 -15.05 18.12
CA LYS A 2 -23.30 -13.68 18.34
C LYS A 2 -24.58 -13.67 19.19
N LYS A 3 -25.55 -14.54 18.87
CA LYS A 3 -26.83 -14.65 19.62
C LYS A 3 -26.63 -15.20 21.04
N GLU A 4 -25.78 -16.20 21.15
CA GLU A 4 -25.43 -16.87 22.41
C GLU A 4 -24.79 -15.92 23.43
N LEU A 5 -23.95 -14.97 22.99
CA LEU A 5 -23.38 -13.94 23.87
C LEU A 5 -24.48 -13.05 24.45
N SER A 6 -25.41 -12.58 23.62
CA SER A 6 -26.50 -11.73 24.10
C SER A 6 -27.47 -12.47 25.03
N GLU A 7 -27.79 -13.73 24.73
CA GLU A 7 -28.72 -14.53 25.54
C GLU A 7 -28.16 -14.85 26.93
N LYS A 8 -26.84 -15.05 27.05
CA LYS A 8 -26.18 -15.35 28.33
C LYS A 8 -25.89 -14.11 29.18
N ILE A 9 -25.57 -12.98 28.56
CA ILE A 9 -25.14 -11.77 29.27
C ILE A 9 -26.32 -10.88 29.67
N LEU A 10 -27.34 -10.74 28.84
CA LEU A 10 -28.48 -9.85 29.13
C LEU A 10 -29.16 -10.09 30.50
N PRO A 11 -29.29 -11.34 30.99
CA PRO A 11 -29.87 -11.63 32.31
C PRO A 11 -28.99 -11.21 33.49
N ILE A 12 -27.66 -11.23 33.33
CA ILE A 12 -26.69 -10.92 34.39
C ILE A 12 -26.06 -9.52 34.24
N ALA A 13 -26.46 -8.78 33.20
CA ALA A 13 -25.84 -7.51 32.83
C ALA A 13 -25.89 -6.49 33.98
N ASP A 14 -26.96 -6.49 34.77
CA ASP A 14 -27.17 -5.53 35.85
C ASP A 14 -26.27 -5.80 37.08
N ASP A 15 -25.71 -7.02 37.17
CA ASP A 15 -24.79 -7.45 38.23
C ASP A 15 -23.30 -7.26 37.85
N LEU A 16 -23.02 -6.81 36.63
CA LEU A 16 -21.64 -6.63 36.16
C LEU A 16 -20.97 -5.49 36.93
N ASP A 17 -19.76 -5.76 37.43
CA ASP A 17 -18.89 -4.71 37.96
C ASP A 17 -18.28 -3.86 36.83
N TRP A 18 -17.57 -2.80 37.19
CA TRP A 18 -16.96 -1.88 36.23
C TRP A 18 -15.94 -2.57 35.31
N TYR A 19 -15.15 -3.51 35.81
CA TYR A 19 -14.13 -4.20 35.01
C TYR A 19 -14.78 -5.23 34.08
N GLN A 20 -15.72 -6.01 34.60
CA GLN A 20 -16.51 -6.98 33.86
C GLN A 20 -17.30 -6.31 32.73
N THR A 21 -17.90 -5.15 33.00
CA THR A 21 -18.59 -4.34 31.97
C THR A 21 -17.66 -4.03 30.80
N LEU A 22 -16.43 -3.59 31.08
CA LEU A 22 -15.45 -3.26 30.05
C LEU A 22 -15.02 -4.48 29.24
N VAL A 23 -14.74 -5.61 29.91
CA VAL A 23 -14.35 -6.87 29.25
C VAL A 23 -15.47 -7.40 28.35
N VAL A 24 -16.72 -7.35 28.82
CA VAL A 24 -17.90 -7.74 28.04
C VAL A 24 -18.04 -6.86 26.81
N ALA A 25 -17.86 -5.55 26.95
CA ALA A 25 -17.98 -4.60 25.85
C ALA A 25 -16.90 -4.80 24.76
N GLU A 26 -15.67 -5.09 25.16
CA GLU A 26 -14.60 -5.46 24.21
C GLU A 26 -14.89 -6.81 23.54
N LYS A 27 -15.44 -7.78 24.29
CA LYS A 27 -15.81 -9.06 23.68
C LYS A 27 -16.94 -8.89 22.67
N MET A 28 -17.92 -8.01 22.95
CA MET A 28 -18.95 -7.62 22.00
C MET A 28 -18.35 -7.02 20.73
N GLN A 29 -17.27 -6.24 20.83
CA GLN A 29 -16.52 -5.72 19.69
C GLN A 29 -15.87 -6.85 18.88
N GLU A 30 -15.13 -7.76 19.53
CA GLU A 30 -14.44 -8.87 18.87
C GLU A 30 -15.40 -9.75 18.08
N VAL A 31 -16.56 -10.08 18.66
CA VAL A 31 -17.57 -10.93 17.99
C VAL A 31 -18.53 -10.13 17.11
N GLN A 32 -18.34 -8.81 16.97
CA GLN A 32 -19.23 -7.90 16.23
C GLN A 32 -20.71 -8.09 16.60
N CYS A 33 -21.01 -8.11 17.91
CA CYS A 33 -22.37 -8.17 18.42
C CYS A 33 -23.03 -6.79 18.31
N ARG A 34 -24.20 -6.71 17.69
CA ARG A 34 -24.96 -5.46 17.48
C ARG A 34 -26.35 -5.52 18.10
N ASN A 35 -26.50 -6.26 19.20
CA ASN A 35 -27.78 -6.34 19.89
C ASN A 35 -28.06 -4.99 20.58
N PRO A 36 -29.13 -4.26 20.20
CA PRO A 36 -29.37 -2.90 20.68
C PRO A 36 -29.63 -2.83 22.20
N LEU A 37 -30.34 -3.81 22.76
CA LEU A 37 -30.66 -3.86 24.19
C LEU A 37 -29.41 -4.07 25.03
N LEU A 38 -28.52 -4.96 24.58
CA LEU A 38 -27.26 -5.20 25.28
C LEU A 38 -26.33 -3.98 25.17
N ILE A 39 -26.29 -3.31 24.01
CA ILE A 39 -25.54 -2.07 23.85
C ILE A 39 -26.04 -1.02 24.84
N GLU A 40 -27.35 -0.79 24.90
CA GLU A 40 -27.93 0.21 25.81
C GLU A 40 -27.62 -0.08 27.29
N LYS A 41 -27.72 -1.34 27.71
CA LYS A 41 -27.31 -1.77 29.07
C LYS A 41 -25.83 -1.49 29.34
N ILE A 42 -24.94 -1.86 28.43
CA ILE A 42 -23.49 -1.63 28.59
C ILE A 42 -23.17 -0.12 28.67
N ILE A 43 -23.84 0.71 27.86
CA ILE A 43 -23.67 2.17 27.90
C ILE A 43 -24.16 2.75 29.24
N SER A 44 -25.27 2.24 29.78
CA SER A 44 -25.76 2.62 31.11
C SER A 44 -24.75 2.27 32.21
N LEU A 45 -24.17 1.07 32.18
CA LEU A 45 -23.14 0.65 33.12
C LEU A 45 -21.87 1.50 32.97
N PHE A 46 -21.48 1.87 31.76
CA PHE A 46 -20.39 2.82 31.55
C PHE A 46 -20.68 4.19 32.19
N HIS A 47 -21.89 4.73 32.09
CA HIS A 47 -22.25 5.97 32.79
C HIS A 47 -22.12 5.83 34.31
N LYS A 48 -22.60 4.69 34.85
CA LYS A 48 -22.58 4.39 36.30
C LYS A 48 -21.16 4.28 36.84
N TYR A 49 -20.26 3.62 36.11
CA TYR A 49 -18.91 3.31 36.60
C TYR A 49 -17.81 4.22 36.06
N LEU A 50 -18.16 5.27 35.30
CA LEU A 50 -17.17 6.06 34.56
C LEU A 50 -16.05 6.63 35.45
N ASP A 51 -16.38 7.07 36.66
CA ASP A 51 -15.45 7.70 37.61
C ASP A 51 -14.47 6.70 38.24
N GLN A 52 -14.73 5.39 38.12
CA GLN A 52 -13.87 4.34 38.68
C GLN A 52 -12.76 3.92 37.71
N TYR A 53 -12.90 4.24 36.43
CA TYR A 53 -11.93 3.85 35.42
C TYR A 53 -10.66 4.70 35.47
N LYS A 54 -9.53 4.02 35.38
CA LYS A 54 -8.20 4.62 35.23
C LYS A 54 -8.01 5.15 33.80
N PRO A 55 -7.03 6.03 33.55
CA PRO A 55 -6.74 6.57 32.21
C PRO A 55 -6.66 5.52 31.08
N TYR A 56 -6.06 4.35 31.35
CA TYR A 56 -5.99 3.26 30.38
C TYR A 56 -7.34 2.60 30.09
N GLU A 57 -8.21 2.54 31.08
CA GLU A 57 -9.55 2.00 30.92
C GLU A 57 -10.48 3.02 30.24
N LEU A 58 -10.30 4.32 30.50
CA LEU A 58 -10.99 5.39 29.75
C LEU A 58 -10.67 5.32 28.24
N LEU A 59 -9.44 4.96 27.86
CA LEU A 59 -9.09 4.70 26.46
C LEU A 59 -9.88 3.54 25.87
N ARG A 60 -9.97 2.43 26.60
CA ARG A 60 -10.71 1.24 26.16
C ARG A 60 -12.20 1.54 26.02
N VAL A 61 -12.80 2.23 26.99
CA VAL A 61 -14.19 2.72 26.92
C VAL A 61 -14.39 3.60 25.67
N THR A 62 -13.50 4.57 25.44
CA THR A 62 -13.60 5.46 24.27
C THR A 62 -13.55 4.71 22.94
N ASN A 63 -12.66 3.71 22.82
CA ASN A 63 -12.57 2.86 21.63
C ASN A 63 -13.86 2.06 21.39
N VAL A 64 -14.43 1.50 22.46
CA VAL A 64 -15.72 0.77 22.38
C VAL A 64 -16.83 1.70 21.90
N LEU A 65 -16.96 2.91 22.48
CA LEU A 65 -17.98 3.88 22.09
C LEU A 65 -17.88 4.30 20.62
N ALA A 66 -16.66 4.59 20.15
CA ALA A 66 -16.40 4.96 18.77
C ALA A 66 -16.79 3.84 17.78
N MET A 67 -16.49 2.58 18.14
CA MET A 67 -16.80 1.41 17.32
C MET A 67 -18.28 1.04 17.30
N LEU A 68 -18.99 1.26 18.41
CA LEU A 68 -20.44 1.08 18.50
C LEU A 68 -21.22 2.21 17.80
N HIS A 69 -20.53 3.23 17.28
CA HIS A 69 -21.13 4.43 16.69
C HIS A 69 -22.17 5.08 17.62
N TRP A 70 -21.91 5.06 18.93
CA TRP A 70 -22.86 5.61 19.89
C TRP A 70 -23.01 7.12 19.67
N PRO A 71 -24.25 7.64 19.55
CA PRO A 71 -24.50 9.05 19.23
C PRO A 71 -23.94 9.97 20.31
N LYS A 72 -23.73 11.24 19.95
CA LYS A 72 -23.33 12.28 20.90
C LYS A 72 -24.31 12.30 22.08
N SER A 73 -23.80 12.01 23.27
CA SER A 73 -24.57 11.92 24.52
C SER A 73 -23.70 12.34 25.70
N ASP A 74 -24.31 12.45 26.89
CA ASP A 74 -23.66 12.97 28.10
C ASP A 74 -22.42 12.18 28.55
N ILE A 75 -22.34 10.88 28.21
CA ILE A 75 -21.13 10.07 28.45
C ILE A 75 -19.86 10.70 27.89
N TYR A 76 -19.93 11.31 26.70
CA TYR A 76 -18.75 11.90 26.06
C TYR A 76 -18.34 13.18 26.78
N SER A 77 -19.29 13.97 27.29
CA SER A 77 -19.03 15.14 28.12
C SER A 77 -18.36 14.75 29.44
N LYS A 78 -18.87 13.69 30.11
CA LYS A 78 -18.30 13.18 31.34
C LYS A 78 -16.91 12.56 31.12
N LEU A 79 -16.72 11.80 30.04
CA LEU A 79 -15.42 11.27 29.60
C LEU A 79 -14.41 12.39 29.38
N GLN A 80 -14.83 13.48 28.73
CA GLN A 80 -13.98 14.64 28.49
C GLN A 80 -13.55 15.29 29.81
N GLN A 81 -14.49 15.55 30.71
CA GLN A 81 -14.21 16.15 32.01
C GLN A 81 -13.22 15.30 32.82
N LEU A 82 -13.48 13.99 32.94
CA LEU A 82 -12.58 13.08 33.65
C LEU A 82 -11.18 13.03 33.00
N SER A 83 -11.11 13.00 31.67
CA SER A 83 -9.84 12.99 30.95
C SER A 83 -9.03 14.26 31.21
N ILE A 84 -9.67 15.43 31.23
CA ILE A 84 -9.03 16.71 31.56
C ILE A 84 -8.56 16.72 33.03
N CYS A 85 -9.41 16.30 33.96
CA CYS A 85 -9.04 16.22 35.39
C CYS A 85 -7.84 15.29 35.62
N HIS A 86 -7.82 14.12 34.99
CA HIS A 86 -6.67 13.22 35.08
C HIS A 86 -5.41 13.82 34.47
N LEU A 87 -5.54 14.49 33.31
CA LEU A 87 -4.41 15.10 32.63
C LEU A 87 -3.77 16.18 33.53
N GLN A 88 -4.57 17.06 34.13
CA GLN A 88 -4.11 18.12 35.05
C GLN A 88 -3.26 17.61 36.23
N VAL A 89 -3.49 16.40 36.73
CA VAL A 89 -2.78 15.82 37.88
C VAL A 89 -1.58 14.95 37.48
N LYS A 90 -1.58 14.40 36.26
CA LYS A 90 -0.59 13.41 35.83
C LYS A 90 0.68 14.07 35.30
N THR A 91 1.83 13.52 35.68
CA THR A 91 3.17 13.96 35.22
C THR A 91 3.86 12.94 34.30
N VAL A 92 3.31 11.73 34.20
CA VAL A 92 3.89 10.65 33.39
C VAL A 92 3.53 10.84 31.92
N THR A 93 4.55 10.94 31.05
CA THR A 93 4.39 11.17 29.61
C THR A 93 3.46 10.17 28.92
N ALA A 94 3.55 8.88 29.26
CA ALA A 94 2.70 7.84 28.68
C ALA A 94 1.21 8.03 29.03
N ASP A 95 0.91 8.42 30.28
CA ASP A 95 -0.46 8.70 30.74
C ASP A 95 -1.02 9.93 30.00
N ILE A 96 -0.22 10.99 29.86
CA ILE A 96 -0.61 12.21 29.14
C ILE A 96 -0.89 11.91 27.67
N LEU A 97 0.00 11.18 26.98
CA LEU A 97 -0.19 10.79 25.57
C LEU A 97 -1.48 10.00 25.35
N MET A 98 -1.77 9.08 26.26
CA MET A 98 -2.99 8.27 26.23
C MET A 98 -4.25 9.12 26.42
N LEU A 99 -4.26 10.01 27.41
CA LEU A 99 -5.39 10.91 27.67
C LEU A 99 -5.61 11.90 26.51
N VAL A 100 -4.52 12.42 25.92
CA VAL A 100 -4.57 13.24 24.69
C VAL A 100 -5.22 12.45 23.55
N HIS A 101 -4.88 11.18 23.39
CA HIS A 101 -5.50 10.32 22.38
C HIS A 101 -6.99 10.10 22.64
N VAL A 102 -7.38 9.84 23.90
CA VAL A 102 -8.79 9.75 24.32
C VAL A 102 -9.56 10.99 23.89
N LEU A 103 -9.10 12.16 24.32
CA LEU A 103 -9.70 13.44 23.98
C LEU A 103 -9.83 13.62 22.46
N SER A 104 -8.82 13.24 21.68
CA SER A 104 -8.84 13.37 20.21
C SER A 104 -9.88 12.50 19.49
N ASN A 105 -10.35 11.44 20.13
CA ASN A 105 -11.35 10.55 19.55
C ASN A 105 -12.78 10.88 20.00
N LEU A 106 -12.97 11.90 20.85
CA LEU A 106 -14.30 12.33 21.26
C LEU A 106 -15.03 13.06 20.11
N PRO A 107 -16.39 13.00 20.04
CA PRO A 107 -17.15 13.61 18.95
C PRO A 107 -17.13 15.15 18.89
N SER A 108 -16.78 15.82 19.99
CA SER A 108 -16.70 17.27 20.12
C SER A 108 -15.69 17.64 21.21
N PRO A 109 -14.38 17.45 20.94
CA PRO A 109 -13.36 17.65 21.96
C PRO A 109 -13.23 19.14 22.29
N TYR A 110 -13.32 19.47 23.58
CA TYR A 110 -12.88 20.75 24.11
C TYR A 110 -11.58 20.54 24.90
N VAL A 111 -10.59 21.37 24.58
CA VAL A 111 -9.26 21.35 25.18
C VAL A 111 -8.98 22.75 25.69
N ASP A 112 -8.74 22.88 26.99
CA ASP A 112 -8.40 24.15 27.62
C ASP A 112 -6.90 24.48 27.46
N GLU A 113 -6.53 25.70 27.86
CA GLU A 113 -5.15 26.16 27.77
C GLU A 113 -4.20 25.34 28.67
N ALA A 114 -4.69 24.86 29.82
CA ALA A 114 -3.89 24.05 30.74
C ALA A 114 -3.46 22.71 30.11
N VAL A 115 -4.37 22.06 29.38
CA VAL A 115 -4.06 20.83 28.62
C VAL A 115 -3.01 21.13 27.53
N VAL A 116 -3.15 22.24 26.81
CA VAL A 116 -2.17 22.68 25.80
C VAL A 116 -0.79 22.89 26.43
N THR A 117 -0.71 23.55 27.59
CA THR A 117 0.55 23.77 28.33
C THR A 117 1.19 22.45 28.78
N GLN A 118 0.39 21.48 29.24
CA GLN A 118 0.92 20.18 29.61
C GLN A 118 1.44 19.38 28.41
N VAL A 119 0.72 19.41 27.28
CA VAL A 119 1.21 18.82 26.03
C VAL A 119 2.52 19.48 25.62
N ASP A 120 2.61 20.81 25.71
CA ASP A 120 3.82 21.57 25.39
C ASP A 120 5.03 21.15 26.23
N ALA A 121 4.81 20.83 27.50
CA ALA A 121 5.84 20.43 28.46
C ALA A 121 6.43 19.05 28.17
N ILE A 122 5.63 18.11 27.62
CA ILE A 122 6.09 16.75 27.33
C ILE A 122 6.80 16.59 25.98
N ILE A 123 6.61 17.52 25.02
CA ILE A 123 7.20 17.43 23.67
C ILE A 123 8.69 17.06 23.67
N PRO A 124 9.57 17.70 24.48
CA PRO A 124 11.01 17.41 24.44
C PRO A 124 11.39 16.00 24.90
N GLN A 125 10.50 15.32 25.62
CA GLN A 125 10.70 13.98 26.16
C GLN A 125 10.21 12.88 25.21
N CYS A 126 9.42 13.25 24.20
CA CYS A 126 8.80 12.31 23.27
C CYS A 126 9.80 11.77 22.24
N ASN A 127 9.69 10.47 21.93
CA ASN A 127 10.34 9.86 20.78
C ASN A 127 9.58 10.16 19.48
N LEU A 128 10.13 9.79 18.31
CA LEU A 128 9.55 10.15 17.01
C LEU A 128 8.13 9.58 16.81
N ASN A 129 7.88 8.36 17.30
CA ASN A 129 6.56 7.74 17.20
C ASN A 129 5.53 8.45 18.10
N GLN A 130 5.92 8.84 19.31
CA GLN A 130 5.07 9.60 20.22
C GLN A 130 4.76 10.98 19.66
N LEU A 131 5.74 11.66 19.05
CA LEU A 131 5.52 12.93 18.36
C LEU A 131 4.55 12.77 17.18
N ASN A 132 4.69 11.72 16.37
CA ASN A 132 3.73 11.43 15.30
C ASN A 132 2.31 11.23 15.83
N SER A 133 2.16 10.46 16.92
CA SER A 133 0.86 10.26 17.57
C SER A 133 0.24 11.57 18.05
N LEU A 134 1.03 12.41 18.71
CA LEU A 134 0.60 13.75 19.15
C LEU A 134 0.15 14.62 17.98
N ILE A 135 0.90 14.63 16.88
CA ILE A 135 0.56 15.42 15.70
C ILE A 135 -0.74 14.94 15.06
N VAL A 136 -0.94 13.62 14.95
CA VAL A 136 -2.21 13.06 14.46
C VAL A 136 -3.38 13.49 15.36
N ASN A 137 -3.20 13.45 16.69
CA ASN A 137 -4.22 13.86 17.64
C ASN A 137 -4.50 15.38 17.58
N LEU A 138 -3.46 16.22 17.48
CA LEU A 138 -3.58 17.67 17.31
C LEU A 138 -4.32 18.03 16.02
N LEU A 139 -4.00 17.37 14.91
CA LEU A 139 -4.66 17.62 13.63
C LEU A 139 -6.16 17.26 13.68
N LYS A 140 -6.56 16.26 14.48
CA LYS A 140 -7.98 15.99 14.75
C LYS A 140 -8.62 17.14 15.52
N TRP A 141 -8.01 17.61 16.61
CA TRP A 141 -8.54 18.74 17.39
C TRP A 141 -8.71 20.01 16.56
N MET A 142 -7.73 20.34 15.72
CA MET A 142 -7.79 21.51 14.83
C MET A 142 -8.99 21.45 13.87
N ARG A 143 -9.29 20.27 13.29
CA ARG A 143 -10.44 20.09 12.40
C ARG A 143 -11.78 20.33 13.11
N HIS A 144 -11.87 20.00 14.40
CA HIS A 144 -13.09 20.20 15.19
C HIS A 144 -13.31 21.66 15.60
N HIS A 145 -12.25 22.40 15.93
CA HIS A 145 -12.36 23.80 16.35
C HIS A 145 -12.69 24.75 15.20
N LYS A 146 -12.17 24.52 13.97
CA LYS A 146 -12.42 25.38 12.81
C LYS A 146 -12.43 24.58 11.49
N PRO A 147 -13.58 24.02 11.06
CA PRO A 147 -13.64 23.18 9.87
C PRO A 147 -13.28 23.92 8.56
N ASN A 148 -13.40 25.25 8.51
CA ASN A 148 -13.30 26.05 7.28
C ASN A 148 -12.09 26.99 7.18
N GLN A 149 -11.17 27.04 8.16
CA GLN A 149 -9.97 27.90 8.09
C GLN A 149 -8.69 27.06 7.96
N LYS A 150 -7.95 27.24 6.86
CA LYS A 150 -6.60 26.68 6.64
C LYS A 150 -5.49 27.42 7.40
N SER A 151 -5.84 28.38 8.27
CA SER A 151 -4.85 29.19 8.98
C SER A 151 -4.30 28.41 10.17
N TYR A 152 -3.01 28.08 10.13
CA TYR A 152 -2.25 27.48 11.23
C TYR A 152 -1.93 28.48 12.37
N SER A 153 -2.64 29.61 12.45
CA SER A 153 -2.40 30.64 13.47
C SER A 153 -3.06 30.28 14.80
N GLY A 154 -2.28 30.23 15.89
CA GLY A 154 -2.76 30.01 17.25
C GLY A 154 -1.90 29.02 18.06
N PRO A 155 -2.32 28.67 19.29
CA PRO A 155 -1.55 27.79 20.20
C PRO A 155 -1.31 26.39 19.64
N TYR A 156 -2.24 25.86 18.83
CA TYR A 156 -2.03 24.57 18.15
C TYR A 156 -0.97 24.64 17.04
N GLY A 157 -0.83 25.79 16.37
CA GLY A 157 0.19 26.01 15.35
C GLY A 157 1.59 26.09 15.93
N SER A 158 1.75 26.77 17.07
CA SER A 158 3.05 26.83 17.78
C SER A 158 3.45 25.45 18.33
N LEU A 159 2.50 24.67 18.86
CA LEU A 159 2.75 23.28 19.24
C LEU A 159 3.25 22.44 18.06
N LEU A 160 2.59 22.51 16.90
CA LEU A 160 3.02 21.78 15.70
C LEU A 160 4.44 22.19 15.27
N GLN A 161 4.75 23.49 15.28
CA GLN A 161 6.10 23.98 14.97
C GLN A 161 7.15 23.46 15.96
N LYS A 162 6.82 23.43 17.26
CA LYS A 162 7.71 22.91 18.30
C LYS A 162 7.91 21.40 18.20
N MET A 163 6.86 20.63 17.86
CA MET A 163 6.98 19.19 17.62
C MET A 163 7.85 18.91 16.39
N ASN A 164 7.70 19.69 15.32
CA ASN A 164 8.54 19.57 14.13
C ASN A 164 10.01 19.88 14.45
N SER A 165 10.29 20.99 15.14
CA SER A 165 11.67 21.36 15.49
C SER A 165 12.29 20.35 16.45
N CYS A 166 11.54 19.84 17.43
CA CYS A 166 12.00 18.80 18.33
C CYS A 166 12.33 17.48 17.59
N ALA A 167 11.46 17.05 16.67
CA ALA A 167 11.71 15.86 15.87
C ALA A 167 12.97 16.00 14.99
N LEU A 168 13.16 17.17 14.36
CA LEU A 168 14.35 17.46 13.55
C LEU A 168 15.64 17.49 14.39
N GLN A 169 15.63 18.20 15.54
CA GLN A 169 16.76 18.22 16.46
C GLN A 169 17.11 16.84 17.00
N ARG A 170 16.10 15.99 17.23
CA ARG A 170 16.32 14.60 17.66
C ARG A 170 17.03 13.81 16.56
N LEU A 171 16.57 13.91 15.30
CA LEU A 171 17.23 13.25 14.16
C LEU A 171 18.70 13.69 13.99
N GLU A 172 19.01 14.96 14.24
CA GLU A 172 20.38 15.49 14.17
C GLU A 172 21.30 14.95 15.27
N ARG A 173 20.75 14.58 16.43
CA ARG A 173 21.53 14.09 17.58
C ARG A 173 21.70 12.57 17.59
N ILE A 174 20.97 11.84 16.74
CA ILE A 174 21.02 10.37 16.72
C ILE A 174 22.34 9.91 16.11
N ASN A 175 23.05 9.08 16.86
CA ASN A 175 24.33 8.47 16.48
C ASN A 175 24.29 6.95 16.45
N ASN A 176 23.14 6.33 16.72
CA ASN A 176 22.98 4.87 16.78
C ASN A 176 21.74 4.44 15.99
N LEU A 177 21.93 3.50 15.06
CA LEU A 177 20.91 3.02 14.15
C LEU A 177 19.83 2.14 14.81
N ASP A 178 20.20 1.26 15.74
CA ASP A 178 19.27 0.27 16.31
C ASP A 178 18.10 0.86 17.13
N PRO A 179 18.30 1.84 18.04
CA PRO A 179 17.17 2.46 18.74
C PRO A 179 16.29 3.24 17.76
N LEU A 180 16.87 3.85 16.73
CA LEU A 180 16.14 4.58 15.71
C LEU A 180 15.21 3.64 14.91
N LEU A 181 15.70 2.47 14.51
CA LEU A 181 14.88 1.45 13.83
C LEU A 181 13.71 0.95 14.68
N LYS A 182 13.88 0.88 16.01
CA LYS A 182 12.77 0.53 16.93
C LYS A 182 11.68 1.61 16.92
N GLU A 183 12.05 2.89 16.88
CA GLU A 183 11.10 4.00 16.79
C GLU A 183 10.35 3.98 15.45
N PHE A 184 11.05 3.65 14.36
CA PHE A 184 10.47 3.65 13.00
C PHE A 184 9.45 2.56 12.73
N LYS A 185 9.45 1.45 13.47
CA LYS A 185 8.49 0.36 13.30
C LYS A 185 7.03 0.84 13.28
N TYR A 186 6.72 1.88 14.05
CA TYR A 186 5.37 2.42 14.22
C TYR A 186 5.18 3.80 13.57
N LEU A 187 6.23 4.35 12.95
CA LEU A 187 6.23 5.69 12.39
C LEU A 187 5.67 5.68 10.96
N HIS A 188 4.37 5.96 10.84
CA HIS A 188 3.64 5.98 9.57
C HIS A 188 2.82 7.25 9.42
N GLY A 189 2.50 7.62 8.18
CA GLY A 189 1.53 8.68 7.87
C GLY A 189 2.12 9.93 7.22
N LYS A 190 1.22 10.85 6.86
CA LYS A 190 1.55 12.05 6.06
C LYS A 190 2.59 12.95 6.72
N TRP A 191 2.51 13.16 8.03
CA TRP A 191 3.48 14.01 8.72
C TRP A 191 4.93 13.54 8.54
N PHE A 192 5.20 12.25 8.82
CA PHE A 192 6.52 11.69 8.63
C PHE A 192 6.96 11.83 7.16
N GLN A 193 6.07 11.48 6.25
CA GLN A 193 6.31 11.50 4.82
C GLN A 193 6.66 12.91 4.30
N ASP A 194 5.97 13.94 4.78
CA ASP A 194 6.07 15.30 4.24
C ASP A 194 7.11 16.17 4.98
N VAL A 195 7.37 15.89 6.26
CA VAL A 195 8.22 16.74 7.12
C VAL A 195 9.56 16.09 7.45
N LEU A 196 9.57 14.80 7.79
CA LEU A 196 10.76 14.15 8.37
C LEU A 196 11.54 13.28 7.39
N LEU A 197 10.91 12.81 6.32
CA LEU A 197 11.48 11.76 5.50
C LEU A 197 12.86 12.12 4.95
N GLU A 198 13.02 13.29 4.32
CA GLU A 198 14.31 13.67 3.73
C GLU A 198 15.43 13.77 4.77
N LYS A 199 15.15 14.42 5.90
CA LYS A 199 16.10 14.55 7.01
C LYS A 199 16.43 13.21 7.64
N THR A 200 15.44 12.32 7.74
CA THR A 200 15.63 10.93 8.18
C THR A 200 16.57 10.20 7.23
N MET A 201 16.39 10.32 5.91
CA MET A 201 17.25 9.67 4.94
C MET A 201 18.69 10.20 4.99
N VAL A 202 18.90 11.49 5.26
CA VAL A 202 20.23 12.07 5.49
C VAL A 202 20.89 11.49 6.74
N ALA A 203 20.17 11.41 7.86
CA ALA A 203 20.69 10.80 9.09
C ALA A 203 21.03 9.31 8.89
N LEU A 204 20.17 8.55 8.21
CA LEU A 204 20.44 7.15 7.89
C LEU A 204 21.62 6.96 6.95
N HIS A 205 21.83 7.89 6.01
CA HIS A 205 23.00 7.89 5.16
C HIS A 205 24.31 8.04 5.97
N GLN A 206 24.31 8.90 7.00
CA GLN A 206 25.46 9.07 7.89
C GLN A 206 25.72 7.84 8.77
N LEU A 207 24.67 7.10 9.12
CA LEU A 207 24.74 5.89 9.94
C LEU A 207 24.92 4.60 9.13
N ARG A 208 25.18 4.69 7.81
CA ARG A 208 25.26 3.54 6.89
C ARG A 208 26.26 2.48 7.33
N ASP A 209 27.35 2.88 7.99
CA ASP A 209 28.41 1.96 8.40
C ASP A 209 27.99 1.09 9.62
N GLN A 210 26.87 1.44 10.28
CA GLN A 210 26.25 0.67 11.36
C GLN A 210 25.24 -0.37 10.86
N ILE A 211 25.05 -0.48 9.54
CA ILE A 211 24.22 -1.53 8.95
C ILE A 211 25.00 -2.85 9.05
N THR A 212 24.42 -3.81 9.77
CA THR A 212 24.99 -5.13 10.07
C THR A 212 23.95 -6.22 9.83
N TRP A 213 24.36 -7.48 9.81
CA TRP A 213 23.47 -8.63 9.62
C TRP A 213 22.32 -8.66 10.65
N SER A 214 22.53 -8.16 11.87
CA SER A 214 21.52 -8.19 12.94
C SER A 214 20.42 -7.14 12.79
N ASN A 215 20.63 -6.09 11.99
CA ASN A 215 19.66 -5.01 11.79
C ASN A 215 19.21 -4.81 10.33
N VAL A 216 19.90 -5.43 9.36
CA VAL A 216 19.63 -5.26 7.93
C VAL A 216 18.18 -5.55 7.53
N VAL A 217 17.55 -6.57 8.11
CA VAL A 217 16.15 -6.92 7.81
C VAL A 217 15.19 -5.82 8.30
N LYS A 218 15.40 -5.32 9.53
CA LYS A 218 14.59 -4.22 10.09
C LYS A 218 14.80 -2.93 9.30
N PHE A 219 16.04 -2.66 8.90
CA PHE A 219 16.40 -1.53 8.07
C PHE A 219 15.72 -1.60 6.69
N ALA A 220 15.77 -2.75 6.04
CA ALA A 220 15.09 -3.00 4.77
C ALA A 220 13.57 -2.84 4.88
N SER A 221 12.97 -3.39 5.94
CA SER A 221 11.53 -3.24 6.22
C SER A 221 11.11 -1.77 6.35
N PHE A 222 11.95 -0.94 6.98
CA PHE A 222 11.68 0.49 7.08
C PHE A 222 11.73 1.16 5.70
N LEU A 223 12.76 0.89 4.89
CA LEU A 223 12.91 1.50 3.56
C LEU A 223 11.79 1.11 2.60
N ILE A 224 11.23 -0.09 2.70
CA ILE A 224 10.04 -0.48 1.92
C ILE A 224 8.89 0.51 2.17
N GLY A 225 8.67 0.89 3.44
CA GLY A 225 7.60 1.81 3.84
C GLY A 225 7.82 3.26 3.37
N THR A 226 9.07 3.66 3.10
CA THR A 226 9.37 5.03 2.66
C THR A 226 9.20 5.23 1.16
N ASN A 227 9.29 4.15 0.36
CA ASN A 227 9.42 4.22 -1.10
C ASN A 227 10.56 5.16 -1.56
N TYR A 228 11.57 5.37 -0.72
CA TYR A 228 12.69 6.26 -0.97
C TYR A 228 13.89 5.47 -1.49
N ARG A 229 14.36 5.81 -2.69
CA ARG A 229 15.47 5.12 -3.34
C ARG A 229 16.79 5.83 -3.06
N CYS A 230 17.60 5.24 -2.17
CA CYS A 230 18.98 5.68 -1.91
C CYS A 230 19.95 4.55 -2.28
N THR A 231 20.64 4.69 -3.42
CA THR A 231 21.49 3.64 -3.98
C THR A 231 22.61 3.23 -3.02
N LEU A 232 23.27 4.18 -2.35
CA LEU A 232 24.34 3.89 -1.39
C LEU A 232 23.88 3.06 -0.19
N LEU A 233 22.64 3.26 0.27
CA LEU A 233 22.07 2.42 1.34
C LEU A 233 21.67 1.05 0.80
N LEU A 234 21.15 0.97 -0.42
CA LEU A 234 20.82 -0.30 -1.08
C LEU A 234 22.06 -1.14 -1.35
N ASP A 235 23.17 -0.52 -1.81
CA ASP A 235 24.46 -1.19 -2.00
C ASP A 235 25.00 -1.74 -0.69
N LYS A 236 24.91 -0.98 0.40
CA LYS A 236 25.34 -1.44 1.73
C LYS A 236 24.48 -2.59 2.24
N ILE A 237 23.15 -2.54 2.05
CA ILE A 237 22.24 -3.65 2.37
C ILE A 237 22.61 -4.89 1.56
N ALA A 238 22.81 -4.74 0.24
CA ALA A 238 23.17 -5.85 -0.64
C ALA A 238 24.50 -6.49 -0.21
N ALA A 239 25.52 -5.69 0.07
CA ALA A 239 26.82 -6.18 0.54
C ALA A 239 26.70 -6.96 1.85
N VAL A 240 26.05 -6.39 2.87
CA VAL A 240 25.87 -7.03 4.19
C VAL A 240 25.05 -8.31 4.08
N ALA A 241 23.96 -8.29 3.29
CA ALA A 241 23.11 -9.45 3.08
C ALA A 241 23.83 -10.57 2.31
N THR A 242 24.69 -10.22 1.36
CA THR A 242 25.48 -11.20 0.59
C THR A 242 26.59 -11.82 1.45
N GLU A 243 27.31 -11.01 2.24
CA GLU A 243 28.41 -11.46 3.09
C GLU A 243 27.95 -12.34 4.26
N HIS A 244 26.78 -12.05 4.81
CA HIS A 244 26.25 -12.72 6.00
C HIS A 244 24.92 -13.42 5.75
N ILE A 245 24.69 -13.93 4.54
CA ILE A 245 23.42 -14.56 4.15
C ILE A 245 23.03 -15.70 5.09
N ASP A 246 24.00 -16.50 5.53
CA ASP A 246 23.81 -17.64 6.45
C ASP A 246 23.35 -17.22 7.86
N GLN A 247 23.58 -15.95 8.24
CA GLN A 247 23.16 -15.39 9.53
C GLN A 247 21.76 -14.78 9.47
N ILE A 248 21.22 -14.57 8.26
CA ILE A 248 19.87 -14.08 8.02
C ILE A 248 18.95 -15.30 7.94
N TYR A 249 17.91 -15.30 8.77
CA TYR A 249 16.95 -16.40 8.75
C TYR A 249 16.29 -16.50 7.37
N TYR A 250 16.19 -17.72 6.81
CA TYR A 250 15.74 -17.94 5.43
C TYR A 250 14.40 -17.25 5.13
N SER A 251 13.48 -17.24 6.11
CA SER A 251 12.18 -16.59 5.94
C SER A 251 12.28 -15.07 5.87
N GLU A 252 13.28 -14.43 6.49
CA GLU A 252 13.46 -12.97 6.52
C GLU A 252 14.05 -12.39 5.23
N VAL A 253 14.67 -13.21 4.38
CA VAL A 253 15.21 -12.80 3.07
C VAL A 253 14.15 -12.15 2.19
N HIS A 254 12.87 -12.50 2.38
CA HIS A 254 11.77 -11.87 1.65
C HIS A 254 11.74 -10.34 1.80
N VAL A 255 12.04 -9.82 2.99
CA VAL A 255 12.03 -8.37 3.23
C VAL A 255 13.08 -7.69 2.36
N ILE A 256 14.25 -8.32 2.27
CA ILE A 256 15.36 -7.81 1.47
C ILE A 256 14.99 -7.88 -0.01
N LEU A 257 14.56 -9.03 -0.53
CA LEU A 257 14.18 -9.15 -1.95
C LEU A 257 13.03 -8.22 -2.35
N VAL A 258 12.01 -8.07 -1.51
CA VAL A 258 10.89 -7.14 -1.74
C VAL A 258 11.37 -5.70 -1.84
N LEU A 259 12.40 -5.29 -1.08
CA LEU A 259 12.97 -3.94 -1.18
C LEU A 259 13.57 -3.68 -2.57
N PHE A 260 14.41 -4.59 -3.06
CA PHE A 260 15.06 -4.45 -4.37
C PHE A 260 14.04 -4.54 -5.51
N SER A 261 13.08 -5.47 -5.40
CA SER A 261 12.01 -5.61 -6.39
C SER A 261 11.09 -4.38 -6.40
N LEU A 262 10.74 -3.81 -5.24
CA LEU A 262 9.89 -2.62 -5.16
C LEU A 262 10.57 -1.40 -5.78
N LEU A 263 11.83 -1.14 -5.39
CA LEU A 263 12.57 0.04 -5.81
C LEU A 263 13.22 -0.11 -7.19
N ASN A 264 13.02 -1.27 -7.85
CA ASN A 264 13.57 -1.59 -9.17
C ASN A 264 15.06 -1.27 -9.23
N TYR A 265 15.79 -1.78 -8.24
CA TYR A 265 17.22 -1.52 -8.09
C TYR A 265 18.00 -2.80 -8.37
N GLU A 266 18.97 -2.71 -9.28
CA GLU A 266 19.91 -3.79 -9.55
C GLU A 266 21.10 -3.66 -8.58
N PRO A 267 21.30 -4.62 -7.66
CA PRO A 267 22.42 -4.62 -6.73
C PRO A 267 23.74 -5.03 -7.41
N PRO A 268 24.88 -4.85 -6.71
CA PRO A 268 26.17 -5.40 -7.14
C PRO A 268 26.14 -6.93 -7.34
N GLU A 269 27.09 -7.44 -8.15
CA GLU A 269 27.16 -8.84 -8.57
C GLU A 269 27.06 -9.85 -7.39
N LYS A 270 26.42 -11.01 -7.64
CA LYS A 270 26.20 -12.15 -6.72
C LYS A 270 25.12 -12.03 -5.65
N PHE A 271 24.55 -10.84 -5.40
CA PHE A 271 23.51 -10.68 -4.37
C PHE A 271 22.29 -11.60 -4.59
N PHE A 272 21.69 -11.54 -5.79
CA PHE A 272 20.52 -12.37 -6.07
C PHE A 272 20.86 -13.86 -6.06
N GLU A 273 22.04 -14.23 -6.56
CA GLU A 273 22.53 -15.61 -6.50
C GLU A 273 22.64 -16.13 -5.06
N ALA A 274 23.21 -15.34 -4.15
CA ALA A 274 23.30 -15.68 -2.72
C ALA A 274 21.92 -15.86 -2.09
N CYS A 275 20.99 -14.93 -2.32
CA CYS A 275 19.61 -15.05 -1.83
C CYS A 275 18.89 -16.28 -2.40
N ILE A 276 19.02 -16.52 -3.70
CA ILE A 276 18.40 -17.66 -4.39
C ILE A 276 18.92 -18.98 -3.84
N ASN A 277 20.23 -19.11 -3.65
CA ASN A 277 20.85 -20.30 -3.09
C ASN A 277 20.36 -20.56 -1.66
N HIS A 278 20.33 -19.53 -0.81
CA HIS A 278 19.85 -19.63 0.57
C HIS A 278 18.39 -20.07 0.66
N ILE A 279 17.49 -19.43 -0.11
CA ILE A 279 16.07 -19.80 -0.16
C ILE A 279 15.89 -21.22 -0.69
N SER A 280 16.68 -21.62 -1.68
CA SER A 280 16.57 -22.93 -2.33
C SER A 280 16.89 -24.10 -1.40
N LEU A 281 17.61 -23.87 -0.30
CA LEU A 281 17.90 -24.89 0.72
C LEU A 281 16.70 -25.20 1.63
N HIS A 282 15.72 -24.31 1.69
CA HIS A 282 14.62 -24.35 2.67
C HIS A 282 13.23 -24.36 2.03
N LEU A 283 13.09 -24.73 0.75
CA LEU A 283 11.83 -24.61 -0.01
C LEU A 283 10.63 -25.31 0.65
N GLU A 284 10.87 -26.43 1.32
CA GLU A 284 9.84 -27.22 2.00
C GLU A 284 9.42 -26.64 3.36
N ASP A 285 10.27 -25.79 3.95
CA ASP A 285 10.07 -25.18 5.28
C ASP A 285 9.32 -23.84 5.22
N TYR A 286 9.02 -23.32 4.02
CA TYR A 286 8.32 -22.05 3.85
C TYR A 286 6.81 -22.19 4.03
N GLU A 287 6.21 -21.16 4.63
CA GLU A 287 4.79 -20.88 4.44
C GLU A 287 4.51 -20.66 2.94
N PRO A 288 3.51 -21.32 2.35
CA PRO A 288 3.25 -21.22 0.92
C PRO A 288 3.07 -19.78 0.42
N SER A 289 2.33 -18.94 1.14
CA SER A 289 2.13 -17.54 0.76
C SER A 289 3.44 -16.72 0.76
N LEU A 290 4.39 -17.05 1.65
CA LEU A 290 5.69 -16.41 1.71
C LEU A 290 6.59 -16.84 0.53
N LEU A 291 6.56 -18.11 0.15
CA LEU A 291 7.33 -18.58 -1.02
C LEU A 291 6.78 -17.98 -2.32
N VAL A 292 5.46 -17.80 -2.45
CA VAL A 292 4.84 -17.05 -3.56
C VAL A 292 5.31 -15.60 -3.59
N LEU A 293 5.35 -14.92 -2.43
CA LEU A 293 5.86 -13.55 -2.34
C LEU A 293 7.31 -13.43 -2.80
N LEU A 294 8.17 -14.38 -2.38
CA LEU A 294 9.57 -14.47 -2.78
C LEU A 294 9.71 -14.68 -4.29
N GLY A 295 9.00 -15.66 -4.85
CA GLY A 295 8.99 -15.92 -6.29
C GLY A 295 8.54 -14.70 -7.09
N PHE A 296 7.50 -14.01 -6.61
CA PHE A 296 7.01 -12.78 -7.23
C PHE A 296 8.04 -11.63 -7.17
N ALA A 297 8.72 -11.45 -6.04
CA ALA A 297 9.76 -10.44 -5.90
C ALA A 297 10.94 -10.70 -6.86
N LEU A 298 11.39 -11.96 -6.96
CA LEU A 298 12.43 -12.38 -7.90
C LEU A 298 12.01 -12.15 -9.36
N ALA A 299 10.81 -12.57 -9.74
CA ALA A 299 10.27 -12.37 -11.08
C ALA A 299 10.14 -10.88 -11.45
N SER A 300 9.72 -10.05 -10.48
CA SER A 300 9.67 -8.59 -10.67
C SER A 300 11.05 -8.01 -10.97
N SER A 301 12.11 -8.57 -10.38
CA SER A 301 13.52 -8.25 -10.67
C SER A 301 14.09 -8.97 -11.89
N GLY A 302 13.32 -9.84 -12.58
CA GLY A 302 13.77 -10.57 -13.78
C GLY A 302 14.53 -11.87 -13.50
N TYR A 303 14.45 -12.39 -12.26
CA TYR A 303 15.09 -13.65 -11.86
C TYR A 303 14.05 -14.77 -11.73
N PHE A 304 14.30 -15.91 -12.38
CA PHE A 304 13.38 -17.06 -12.41
C PHE A 304 14.09 -18.38 -12.03
N PRO A 305 14.47 -18.58 -10.76
CA PRO A 305 15.18 -19.79 -10.35
C PRO A 305 14.30 -21.02 -10.54
N GLN A 306 14.73 -21.94 -11.41
CA GLN A 306 13.91 -23.08 -11.82
C GLN A 306 13.45 -23.94 -10.63
N LYS A 307 14.29 -24.11 -9.60
CA LYS A 307 13.93 -24.85 -8.37
C LYS A 307 12.76 -24.19 -7.63
N VAL A 308 12.82 -22.87 -7.43
CA VAL A 308 11.77 -22.10 -6.75
C VAL A 308 10.48 -22.13 -7.57
N ILE A 309 10.57 -21.88 -8.88
CA ILE A 309 9.40 -21.84 -9.76
C ILE A 309 8.72 -23.22 -9.82
N LYS A 310 9.47 -24.31 -9.97
CA LYS A 310 8.91 -25.68 -9.96
C LYS A 310 8.32 -26.07 -8.62
N ALA A 311 8.89 -25.61 -7.50
CA ALA A 311 8.33 -25.84 -6.18
C ALA A 311 6.96 -25.15 -6.00
N ILE A 312 6.83 -23.89 -6.46
CA ILE A 312 5.57 -23.13 -6.37
C ILE A 312 4.51 -23.69 -7.32
N PHE A 313 4.85 -23.96 -8.58
CA PHE A 313 3.90 -24.47 -9.58
C PHE A 313 3.79 -25.99 -9.56
N ASN A 314 3.70 -26.56 -8.36
CA ASN A 314 3.43 -27.96 -8.09
C ASN A 314 2.01 -28.12 -7.50
N ILE A 315 1.30 -29.18 -7.87
CA ILE A 315 -0.10 -29.42 -7.42
C ILE A 315 -0.20 -29.54 -5.89
N GLU A 316 0.76 -30.21 -5.26
CA GLU A 316 0.80 -30.34 -3.80
C GLU A 316 1.01 -28.98 -3.12
N PHE A 317 1.94 -28.17 -3.64
CA PHE A 317 2.17 -26.81 -3.14
C PHE A 317 0.94 -25.93 -3.29
N LEU A 318 0.30 -25.93 -4.47
CA LEU A 318 -0.90 -25.13 -4.74
C LEU A 318 -2.07 -25.55 -3.82
N SER A 319 -2.20 -26.84 -3.53
CA SER A 319 -3.20 -27.35 -2.59
C SER A 319 -2.93 -26.88 -1.15
N LYS A 320 -1.67 -26.87 -0.71
CA LYS A 320 -1.26 -26.32 0.60
C LYS A 320 -1.54 -24.82 0.68
N LEU A 321 -1.24 -24.07 -0.37
CA LEU A 321 -1.54 -22.64 -0.45
C LEU A 321 -3.05 -22.40 -0.36
N ASP A 322 -3.88 -23.12 -1.12
CA ASP A 322 -5.33 -22.97 -1.06
C ASP A 322 -5.90 -23.24 0.34
N ALA A 323 -5.36 -24.22 1.06
CA ALA A 323 -5.74 -24.49 2.46
C ALA A 323 -5.32 -23.33 3.39
N GLU A 324 -4.11 -22.77 3.22
CA GLU A 324 -3.65 -21.61 3.98
C GLU A 324 -4.56 -20.39 3.76
N LEU A 325 -4.89 -20.08 2.50
CA LEU A 325 -5.70 -18.91 2.14
C LEU A 325 -7.14 -18.97 2.67
N GLN A 326 -7.67 -20.15 3.00
CA GLN A 326 -8.99 -20.31 3.63
C GLN A 326 -8.99 -19.94 5.12
N ILE A 327 -7.85 -20.03 5.79
CA ILE A 327 -7.71 -19.79 7.24
C ILE A 327 -7.41 -18.30 7.50
N VAL A 328 -6.59 -17.70 6.64
CA VAL A 328 -6.08 -16.33 6.80
C VAL A 328 -7.19 -15.29 6.50
N PRO A 329 -7.20 -14.10 7.15
CA PRO A 329 -8.16 -13.05 6.83
C PRO A 329 -8.16 -12.68 5.34
N TRP A 330 -9.34 -12.27 4.84
CA TRP A 330 -9.57 -11.96 3.41
C TRP A 330 -8.53 -11.04 2.76
N LYS A 331 -8.03 -10.01 3.47
CA LYS A 331 -7.10 -9.02 2.89
C LYS A 331 -5.74 -9.65 2.52
N PRO A 332 -4.99 -10.26 3.45
CA PRO A 332 -3.78 -11.02 3.11
C PRO A 332 -4.04 -12.14 2.11
N ALA A 333 -5.11 -12.93 2.29
CA ALA A 333 -5.41 -14.04 1.39
C ALA A 333 -5.58 -13.57 -0.07
N ARG A 334 -6.34 -12.48 -0.28
CA ARG A 334 -6.50 -11.85 -1.59
C ARG A 334 -5.17 -11.33 -2.14
N LYS A 335 -4.29 -10.78 -1.30
CA LYS A 335 -2.96 -10.30 -1.74
C LYS A 335 -2.12 -11.46 -2.25
N SER A 336 -2.03 -12.56 -1.51
CA SER A 336 -1.26 -13.74 -1.90
C SER A 336 -1.80 -14.38 -3.18
N ALA A 337 -3.13 -14.47 -3.33
CA ALA A 337 -3.75 -14.95 -4.57
C ALA A 337 -3.44 -14.07 -5.79
N LEU A 338 -3.41 -12.74 -5.61
CA LEU A 338 -2.99 -11.81 -6.67
C LEU A 338 -1.51 -12.01 -7.02
N GLN A 339 -0.64 -12.18 -6.02
CA GLN A 339 0.80 -12.40 -6.23
C GLN A 339 1.09 -13.72 -6.95
N LEU A 340 0.36 -14.80 -6.63
CA LEU A 340 0.46 -16.06 -7.37
C LEU A 340 0.08 -15.86 -8.84
N MET A 341 -1.01 -15.13 -9.09
CA MET A 341 -1.47 -14.84 -10.45
C MET A 341 -0.45 -14.00 -11.23
N GLU A 342 0.13 -12.98 -10.59
CA GLU A 342 1.16 -12.14 -11.22
C GLU A 342 2.47 -12.88 -11.44
N LEU A 343 2.85 -13.79 -10.53
CA LEU A 343 3.99 -14.68 -10.72
C LEU A 343 3.74 -15.67 -11.87
N ASN A 344 2.57 -16.31 -11.93
CA ASN A 344 2.21 -17.22 -13.03
C ASN A 344 2.25 -16.48 -14.36
N ARG A 345 1.76 -15.23 -14.38
CA ARG A 345 1.84 -14.35 -15.55
C ARG A 345 3.29 -14.10 -15.97
N ALA A 346 4.17 -13.75 -15.03
CA ALA A 346 5.58 -13.50 -15.32
C ALA A 346 6.27 -14.75 -15.90
N VAL A 347 6.07 -15.91 -15.27
CA VAL A 347 6.64 -17.18 -15.73
C VAL A 347 6.16 -17.55 -17.14
N CYS A 348 4.85 -17.42 -17.42
CA CYS A 348 4.30 -17.73 -18.74
C CYS A 348 4.84 -16.82 -19.86
N LEU A 349 5.21 -15.57 -19.53
CA LEU A 349 5.67 -14.58 -20.50
C LEU A 349 7.19 -14.62 -20.68
N GLU A 350 7.93 -14.68 -19.58
CA GLU A 350 9.39 -14.57 -19.58
C GLU A 350 10.11 -15.92 -19.68
N CYS A 351 9.48 -17.02 -19.23
CA CYS A 351 10.09 -18.36 -19.19
C CYS A 351 9.17 -19.44 -19.80
N PRO A 352 8.76 -19.32 -21.08
CA PRO A 352 7.88 -20.29 -21.73
C PRO A 352 8.47 -21.72 -21.77
N GLU A 353 9.79 -21.85 -21.73
CA GLU A 353 10.51 -23.13 -21.66
C GLU A 353 10.22 -23.94 -20.40
N LEU A 354 9.72 -23.31 -19.32
CA LEU A 354 9.30 -24.02 -18.12
C LEU A 354 7.95 -24.72 -18.26
N GLN A 355 7.22 -24.47 -19.36
CA GLN A 355 5.96 -25.12 -19.73
C GLN A 355 4.85 -25.06 -18.64
N ILE A 356 4.89 -24.03 -17.79
CA ILE A 356 3.86 -23.80 -16.79
C ILE A 356 2.65 -23.15 -17.50
N PRO A 357 1.44 -23.74 -17.39
CA PRO A 357 0.27 -23.19 -18.06
C PRO A 357 -0.25 -21.93 -17.36
N TRP A 358 -0.93 -21.09 -18.13
CA TRP A 358 -1.76 -20.03 -17.57
C TRP A 358 -3.10 -20.60 -17.08
N PHE A 359 -3.37 -20.52 -15.77
CA PHE A 359 -4.60 -21.07 -15.17
C PHE A 359 -5.48 -20.04 -14.45
N HIS A 360 -5.15 -18.76 -14.51
CA HIS A 360 -5.90 -17.70 -13.79
C HIS A 360 -6.99 -16.99 -14.61
N LYS A 361 -7.41 -17.54 -15.76
CA LYS A 361 -8.45 -16.93 -16.63
C LYS A 361 -9.73 -16.58 -15.84
N ARG A 362 -10.30 -17.58 -15.13
CA ARG A 362 -11.53 -17.42 -14.34
C ARG A 362 -11.35 -16.43 -13.17
N PHE A 363 -10.23 -16.55 -12.46
CA PHE A 363 -9.90 -15.64 -11.35
C PHE A 363 -9.87 -14.18 -11.82
N CYS A 364 -9.22 -13.90 -12.96
CA CYS A 364 -9.17 -12.55 -13.49
C CYS A 364 -10.53 -12.07 -14.02
N GLU A 365 -11.36 -12.95 -14.59
CA GLU A 365 -12.75 -12.61 -15.01
C GLU A 365 -13.61 -12.17 -13.83
N GLN A 366 -13.54 -12.87 -12.69
CA GLN A 366 -14.26 -12.50 -11.46
C GLN A 366 -13.81 -11.15 -10.89
N LEU A 367 -12.57 -10.73 -11.15
CA LEU A 367 -12.08 -9.41 -10.74
C LEU A 367 -12.64 -8.26 -11.61
N LYS A 368 -13.16 -8.54 -12.82
CA LYS A 368 -13.61 -7.52 -13.78
C LYS A 368 -14.89 -6.81 -13.37
N GLU A 369 -15.76 -7.45 -12.59
CA GLU A 369 -17.12 -6.97 -12.29
C GLU A 369 -17.20 -5.64 -11.50
N LYS A 370 -16.07 -4.96 -11.25
CA LYS A 370 -16.02 -3.72 -10.44
C LYS A 370 -15.40 -2.48 -11.09
N LYS A 371 -14.80 -2.55 -12.29
CA LYS A 371 -14.12 -1.37 -12.89
C LYS A 371 -14.11 -1.40 -14.41
N THR A 372 -15.21 -0.98 -15.04
CA THR A 372 -15.30 -0.86 -16.50
C THR A 372 -15.80 0.52 -16.93
N ASP A 373 -15.29 1.59 -16.31
CA ASP A 373 -15.56 2.95 -16.77
C ASP A 373 -14.26 3.76 -16.92
N LEU A 374 -14.25 4.67 -17.91
CA LEU A 374 -13.36 5.83 -18.00
C LEU A 374 -13.66 6.77 -16.81
N SER A 375 -13.37 6.30 -15.60
CA SER A 375 -13.85 6.94 -14.38
C SER A 375 -13.08 8.21 -14.04
N SER A 376 -11.90 8.43 -14.64
CA SER A 376 -11.09 9.62 -14.38
C SER A 376 -11.18 10.62 -15.54
N LEU A 377 -11.37 11.90 -15.19
CA LEU A 377 -11.33 13.03 -16.13
C LEU A 377 -10.02 13.06 -16.94
N LEU A 378 -8.93 12.62 -16.32
CA LEU A 378 -7.63 12.51 -16.96
C LEU A 378 -7.62 11.50 -18.12
N GLN A 379 -8.18 10.30 -17.91
CA GLN A 379 -8.26 9.30 -18.99
C GLN A 379 -9.16 9.79 -20.13
N GLN A 380 -10.23 10.52 -19.82
CA GLN A 380 -11.08 11.14 -20.84
C GLN A 380 -10.33 12.20 -21.64
N GLN A 381 -9.54 13.05 -20.97
CA GLN A 381 -8.69 14.04 -21.64
C GLN A 381 -7.69 13.38 -22.58
N ILE A 382 -6.94 12.38 -22.11
CA ILE A 382 -5.95 11.67 -22.94
C ILE A 382 -6.65 11.01 -24.14
N TYR A 383 -7.82 10.42 -23.95
CA TYR A 383 -8.58 9.80 -25.03
C TYR A 383 -9.01 10.79 -26.13
N ILE A 384 -9.45 12.00 -25.74
CA ILE A 384 -9.82 13.05 -26.69
C ILE A 384 -8.60 13.47 -27.51
N LEU A 385 -7.47 13.72 -26.85
CA LEU A 385 -6.22 14.12 -27.52
C LEU A 385 -5.70 13.00 -28.45
N LEU A 386 -5.80 11.73 -28.05
CA LEU A 386 -5.50 10.61 -28.94
C LEU A 386 -6.44 10.57 -30.15
N GLY A 387 -7.71 10.92 -29.98
CA GLY A 387 -8.66 11.04 -31.09
C GLY A 387 -8.27 12.13 -32.09
N GLU A 388 -7.73 13.25 -31.62
CA GLU A 388 -7.20 14.33 -32.46
C GLU A 388 -5.93 13.90 -33.20
N ILE A 389 -4.96 13.31 -32.49
CA ILE A 389 -3.67 12.87 -33.04
C ILE A 389 -3.85 11.75 -34.06
N LEU A 390 -4.72 10.78 -33.79
CA LEU A 390 -4.98 9.66 -34.69
C LEU A 390 -5.98 10.02 -35.80
N GLY A 391 -6.49 11.25 -35.80
CA GLY A 391 -7.46 11.79 -36.74
C GLY A 391 -8.92 11.44 -36.43
N ARG A 392 -9.21 10.32 -35.74
CA ARG A 392 -10.54 9.97 -35.21
C ARG A 392 -10.44 9.13 -33.93
N SER A 393 -11.46 9.18 -33.08
CA SER A 393 -11.51 8.44 -31.80
C SER A 393 -11.53 6.92 -31.93
N HIS A 394 -12.12 6.36 -33.00
CA HIS A 394 -12.26 4.90 -33.18
C HIS A 394 -10.95 4.16 -33.53
N TYR A 395 -9.84 4.90 -33.71
CA TYR A 395 -8.52 4.32 -33.89
C TYR A 395 -7.92 3.82 -32.57
N ALA A 396 -8.38 4.34 -31.43
CA ALA A 396 -7.95 3.94 -30.09
C ALA A 396 -9.05 3.19 -29.33
N ARG A 397 -8.65 2.21 -28.54
CA ARG A 397 -9.50 1.49 -27.59
C ARG A 397 -9.09 1.85 -26.17
N CYS A 398 -10.07 2.02 -25.29
CA CYS A 398 -9.84 2.33 -23.87
C CYS A 398 -9.94 1.07 -23.00
N SER A 399 -9.17 1.05 -21.89
CA SER A 399 -9.25 0.03 -20.84
C SER A 399 -9.21 -1.40 -21.39
N VAL A 400 -8.25 -1.67 -22.27
CA VAL A 400 -8.10 -2.98 -22.91
C VAL A 400 -7.43 -3.97 -21.97
N LEU A 401 -7.87 -5.22 -22.02
CA LEU A 401 -7.19 -6.33 -21.36
C LEU A 401 -6.41 -7.16 -22.36
N THR A 402 -5.15 -7.45 -22.05
CA THR A 402 -4.34 -8.38 -22.84
C THR A 402 -4.77 -9.84 -22.60
N SER A 403 -4.22 -10.76 -23.39
CA SER A 403 -4.43 -12.21 -23.24
C SER A 403 -4.05 -12.74 -21.85
N TYR A 404 -3.10 -12.08 -21.18
CA TYR A 404 -2.67 -12.37 -19.82
C TYR A 404 -3.19 -11.35 -18.80
N TYR A 405 -4.29 -10.65 -19.11
CA TYR A 405 -5.00 -9.78 -18.18
C TYR A 405 -4.19 -8.62 -17.60
N TYR A 406 -3.25 -8.07 -18.37
CA TYR A 406 -2.80 -6.70 -18.12
C TYR A 406 -3.87 -5.72 -18.57
N ARG A 407 -4.16 -4.72 -17.74
CA ARG A 407 -4.97 -3.57 -18.13
C ARG A 407 -4.09 -2.52 -18.77
N ILE A 408 -4.41 -2.15 -20.00
CA ILE A 408 -3.80 -1.05 -20.76
C ILE A 408 -4.81 0.10 -20.77
N ASP A 409 -4.36 1.33 -20.53
CA ASP A 409 -5.25 2.50 -20.55
C ASP A 409 -5.77 2.77 -21.95
N PHE A 410 -4.87 2.84 -22.94
CA PHE A 410 -5.24 2.99 -24.35
C PHE A 410 -4.43 2.08 -25.27
N GLU A 411 -5.08 1.53 -26.29
CA GLU A 411 -4.48 0.65 -27.29
C GLU A 411 -4.82 1.14 -28.70
N PHE A 412 -3.84 1.28 -29.58
CA PHE A 412 -4.06 1.51 -31.02
C PHE A 412 -3.03 0.80 -31.88
N MET A 413 -3.25 0.77 -33.20
CA MET A 413 -2.35 0.15 -34.17
C MET A 413 -1.91 1.16 -35.21
N VAL A 414 -0.67 1.02 -35.68
CA VAL A 414 -0.14 1.76 -36.83
C VAL A 414 0.36 0.79 -37.90
N ASP A 415 0.29 1.23 -39.16
CA ASP A 415 0.82 0.51 -40.30
C ASP A 415 2.33 0.77 -40.51
N LYS A 416 2.90 0.17 -41.56
CA LYS A 416 4.30 0.33 -41.96
C LYS A 416 4.72 1.78 -42.28
N ASN A 417 3.76 2.67 -42.53
CA ASN A 417 3.99 4.09 -42.80
C ASN A 417 3.70 4.95 -41.55
N LYS A 418 3.59 4.33 -40.36
CA LYS A 418 3.23 4.96 -39.09
C LYS A 418 1.85 5.63 -39.11
N LYS A 419 0.95 5.21 -40.00
CA LYS A 419 -0.42 5.72 -40.05
C LYS A 419 -1.34 4.90 -39.15
N PRO A 420 -2.22 5.54 -38.36
CA PRO A 420 -3.20 4.85 -37.54
C PRO A 420 -4.09 3.91 -38.37
N VAL A 421 -4.41 2.73 -37.83
CA VAL A 421 -5.24 1.72 -38.48
C VAL A 421 -6.52 1.51 -37.67
N PRO A 422 -7.72 1.56 -38.28
CA PRO A 422 -8.95 1.44 -37.53
C PRO A 422 -9.15 -0.01 -37.09
N TYR A 423 -9.61 -0.21 -35.85
CA TYR A 423 -9.94 -1.55 -35.33
C TYR A 423 -11.10 -2.23 -36.06
N ILE A 424 -11.95 -1.45 -36.72
CA ILE A 424 -13.22 -1.91 -37.31
C ILE A 424 -13.00 -2.86 -38.52
N ASN A 425 -11.80 -2.93 -39.11
CA ASN A 425 -11.55 -3.68 -40.36
C ASN A 425 -10.78 -5.02 -40.22
N GLN A 426 -10.80 -5.69 -39.07
CA GLN A 426 -10.27 -7.08 -38.97
C GLN A 426 -11.30 -8.18 -39.28
N HIS A 427 -12.47 -7.82 -39.83
CA HIS A 427 -13.53 -8.75 -40.25
C HIS A 427 -13.66 -8.93 -41.78
N VAL A 428 -12.74 -8.41 -42.60
CA VAL A 428 -12.81 -8.62 -44.05
C VAL A 428 -12.12 -9.95 -44.42
N ALA A 429 -12.98 -10.96 -44.60
CA ALA A 429 -12.85 -12.18 -45.40
C ALA A 429 -11.43 -12.64 -45.82
N VAL A 430 -10.98 -13.73 -45.19
CA VAL A 430 -10.28 -14.78 -45.95
C VAL A 430 -11.36 -15.77 -46.38
N PRO A 431 -11.64 -15.95 -47.69
CA PRO A 431 -12.49 -17.03 -48.12
C PRO A 431 -11.73 -18.35 -47.99
N ASN A 432 -12.40 -19.32 -47.38
CA ASN A 432 -12.11 -20.76 -47.36
C ASN A 432 -11.01 -21.26 -46.40
N SER A 433 -11.48 -21.75 -45.26
CA SER A 433 -10.89 -22.88 -44.53
C SER A 433 -11.99 -23.50 -43.69
N ASP A 434 -12.64 -24.53 -44.24
CA ASP A 434 -13.60 -25.37 -43.55
C ASP A 434 -12.94 -26.09 -42.37
N TYR A 435 -13.09 -25.54 -41.16
CA TYR A 435 -13.00 -26.31 -39.93
C TYR A 435 -14.06 -25.79 -38.94
N ILE A 436 -14.99 -26.69 -38.64
CA ILE A 436 -16.12 -26.53 -37.74
C ILE A 436 -15.60 -26.39 -36.29
N GLY A 437 -15.97 -25.30 -35.61
CA GLY A 437 -15.75 -25.14 -34.17
C GLY A 437 -15.80 -23.70 -33.66
N CYS A 438 -17.01 -23.24 -33.33
CA CYS A 438 -17.37 -22.13 -32.43
C CYS A 438 -16.62 -20.78 -32.56
N ALA A 439 -17.26 -19.86 -33.28
CA ALA A 439 -16.99 -18.44 -33.23
C ALA A 439 -17.47 -17.82 -31.91
N GLU A 440 -16.55 -17.27 -31.12
CA GLU A 440 -16.85 -16.34 -30.03
C GLU A 440 -16.22 -14.98 -30.35
N ALA A 441 -17.09 -14.00 -30.64
CA ALA A 441 -16.75 -12.61 -30.79
C ALA A 441 -16.35 -12.03 -29.41
N GLY A 442 -15.12 -11.50 -29.29
CA GLY A 442 -14.75 -10.63 -28.16
C GLY A 442 -13.32 -10.73 -27.65
N HIS A 443 -12.60 -11.86 -27.78
CA HIS A 443 -11.41 -12.10 -26.94
C HIS A 443 -10.15 -12.67 -27.63
N SER A 444 -10.01 -12.54 -28.95
CA SER A 444 -8.92 -13.21 -29.69
C SER A 444 -7.90 -12.28 -30.39
N CYS A 445 -7.70 -11.03 -29.93
CA CYS A 445 -6.64 -10.18 -30.52
C CYS A 445 -5.21 -10.55 -30.06
N GLY A 446 -5.06 -11.34 -29.00
CA GLY A 446 -3.74 -11.75 -28.50
C GLY A 446 -3.00 -12.81 -29.34
N LYS A 447 -3.68 -13.52 -30.25
CA LYS A 447 -3.09 -14.63 -31.03
C LYS A 447 -2.97 -14.38 -32.53
N LYS A 448 -3.66 -13.39 -33.09
CA LYS A 448 -3.48 -13.04 -34.51
C LYS A 448 -2.17 -12.27 -34.66
N ARG A 449 -1.16 -12.87 -35.30
CA ARG A 449 0.06 -12.16 -35.71
C ARG A 449 -0.38 -10.94 -36.51
N LEU A 450 0.11 -9.76 -36.11
CA LEU A 450 -0.07 -8.55 -36.90
C LEU A 450 0.52 -8.77 -38.30
N PRO A 451 -0.08 -8.19 -39.35
CA PRO A 451 0.55 -8.20 -40.66
C PRO A 451 1.97 -7.61 -40.57
N PRO A 452 2.92 -8.07 -41.40
CA PRO A 452 4.29 -7.56 -41.38
C PRO A 452 4.33 -6.03 -41.51
N GLY A 453 5.05 -5.37 -40.60
CA GLY A 453 5.19 -3.91 -40.57
C GLY A 453 4.11 -3.17 -39.77
N PHE A 454 3.11 -3.86 -39.20
CA PHE A 454 2.15 -3.25 -38.28
C PHE A 454 2.66 -3.32 -36.84
N GLN A 455 2.39 -2.28 -36.06
CA GLN A 455 2.78 -2.18 -34.65
C GLN A 455 1.56 -1.89 -33.78
N ARG A 456 1.47 -2.57 -32.63
CA ARG A 456 0.50 -2.27 -31.57
C ARG A 456 1.14 -1.33 -30.58
N ILE A 457 0.43 -0.28 -30.20
CA ILE A 457 0.90 0.71 -29.26
C ILE A 457 0.01 0.66 -28.02
N ALA A 458 0.64 0.52 -26.86
CA ALA A 458 0.01 0.61 -25.56
C ALA A 458 0.39 1.95 -24.93
N VAL A 459 -0.58 2.83 -24.70
CA VAL A 459 -0.38 4.09 -23.99
C VAL A 459 -0.83 3.92 -22.55
N GLU A 460 0.04 4.26 -21.61
CA GLU A 460 -0.22 4.13 -20.18
C GLU A 460 0.08 5.44 -19.44
N PHE A 461 -0.84 5.88 -18.60
CA PHE A 461 -0.56 6.99 -17.69
C PHE A 461 0.06 6.46 -16.40
N LEU A 462 1.20 7.04 -16.00
CA LEU A 462 1.88 6.69 -14.76
C LEU A 462 1.64 7.79 -13.71
N ASP A 463 0.86 7.47 -12.69
CA ASP A 463 0.63 8.35 -11.55
C ASP A 463 1.88 8.50 -10.66
N SER A 464 1.76 9.21 -9.53
CA SER A 464 2.87 9.38 -8.60
C SER A 464 3.25 8.10 -7.86
N GLU A 465 2.35 7.12 -7.75
CA GLU A 465 2.62 5.86 -7.06
C GLU A 465 3.53 4.93 -7.88
N ALA A 466 3.55 5.12 -9.20
CA ALA A 466 4.43 4.41 -10.14
C ALA A 466 5.92 4.72 -9.96
N PHE A 467 6.28 5.82 -9.29
CA PHE A 467 7.66 6.29 -9.14
C PHE A 467 8.15 6.21 -7.68
N CYS A 468 9.47 6.16 -7.51
CA CYS A 468 10.11 6.33 -6.21
C CYS A 468 9.85 7.73 -5.67
N LYS A 469 9.75 7.88 -4.35
CA LYS A 469 9.30 9.13 -3.76
C LYS A 469 10.25 10.32 -4.01
N ASN A 470 11.54 10.04 -4.13
CA ASN A 470 12.61 11.04 -4.25
C ASN A 470 13.17 11.21 -5.67
N SER A 471 12.63 10.49 -6.66
CA SER A 471 13.17 10.53 -8.02
C SER A 471 12.14 10.05 -9.04
N ASN A 472 12.36 10.36 -10.31
CA ASN A 472 11.53 9.87 -11.41
C ASN A 472 11.81 8.40 -11.78
N HIS A 473 12.41 7.62 -10.86
CA HIS A 473 12.72 6.22 -11.06
C HIS A 473 11.48 5.36 -10.91
N VAL A 474 11.18 4.55 -11.91
CA VAL A 474 9.99 3.68 -11.97
C VAL A 474 10.14 2.47 -11.04
N LYS A 475 9.09 2.15 -10.29
CA LYS A 475 9.05 0.97 -9.39
C LYS A 475 8.96 -0.35 -10.16
N GLY A 476 9.35 -1.45 -9.52
CA GLY A 476 9.60 -2.71 -10.24
C GLY A 476 8.36 -3.34 -10.85
N PHE A 477 7.20 -3.24 -10.19
CA PHE A 477 5.96 -3.78 -10.76
C PHE A 477 5.52 -3.06 -12.05
N ILE A 478 5.82 -1.76 -12.18
CA ILE A 478 5.57 -0.98 -13.40
C ILE A 478 6.59 -1.36 -14.48
N ALA A 479 7.86 -1.52 -14.10
CA ALA A 479 8.92 -1.96 -15.02
C ALA A 479 8.64 -3.36 -15.58
N MET A 480 8.24 -4.31 -14.73
CA MET A 480 7.84 -5.66 -15.12
C MET A 480 6.62 -5.63 -16.05
N LYS A 481 5.58 -4.83 -15.74
CA LYS A 481 4.42 -4.66 -16.62
C LYS A 481 4.84 -4.19 -18.01
N LYS A 482 5.71 -3.18 -18.10
CA LYS A 482 6.22 -2.68 -19.38
C LYS A 482 6.93 -3.78 -20.16
N ARG A 483 7.88 -4.49 -19.53
CA ARG A 483 8.61 -5.63 -20.13
C ARG A 483 7.66 -6.70 -20.66
N HIS A 484 6.64 -7.05 -19.89
CA HIS A 484 5.63 -8.03 -20.31
C HIS A 484 4.76 -7.57 -21.48
N LEU A 485 4.39 -6.27 -21.52
CA LEU A 485 3.67 -5.72 -22.66
C LEU A 485 4.55 -5.75 -23.93
N GLU A 486 5.84 -5.48 -23.80
CA GLU A 486 6.80 -5.59 -24.90
C GLU A 486 6.94 -7.04 -25.41
N ILE A 487 7.01 -8.03 -24.51
CA ILE A 487 6.96 -9.46 -24.86
C ILE A 487 5.67 -9.83 -25.61
N LEU A 488 4.54 -9.22 -25.24
CA LEU A 488 3.25 -9.39 -25.91
C LEU A 488 3.16 -8.68 -27.28
N GLY A 489 4.24 -8.02 -27.73
CA GLY A 489 4.33 -7.35 -29.02
C GLY A 489 3.79 -5.92 -29.01
N TYR A 490 3.65 -5.30 -27.84
CA TYR A 490 3.29 -3.88 -27.73
C TYR A 490 4.53 -3.00 -27.71
N GLN A 491 4.44 -1.88 -28.41
CA GLN A 491 5.28 -0.73 -28.15
C GLN A 491 4.64 0.12 -27.04
N VAL A 492 5.33 0.26 -25.91
CA VAL A 492 4.75 0.91 -24.73
C VAL A 492 5.15 2.39 -24.67
N VAL A 493 4.14 3.26 -24.62
CA VAL A 493 4.27 4.71 -24.45
C VAL A 493 3.73 5.07 -23.07
N GLN A 494 4.62 5.35 -22.14
CA GLN A 494 4.26 5.76 -20.79
C GLN A 494 4.27 7.29 -20.67
N ILE A 495 3.22 7.84 -20.07
CA ILE A 495 3.02 9.27 -19.80
C ILE A 495 3.21 9.51 -18.30
N PRO A 496 4.36 10.03 -17.85
CA PRO A 496 4.58 10.32 -16.44
C PRO A 496 3.75 11.50 -15.94
N HIS A 497 3.17 11.39 -14.74
CA HIS A 497 2.37 12.46 -14.14
C HIS A 497 3.13 13.79 -14.00
N PHE A 498 4.43 13.76 -13.71
CA PHE A 498 5.24 14.98 -13.54
C PHE A 498 5.53 15.68 -14.86
N GLU A 499 5.56 14.95 -15.98
CA GLU A 499 5.63 15.56 -17.32
C GLU A 499 4.26 16.14 -17.67
N TRP A 500 3.19 15.33 -17.54
CA TRP A 500 1.81 15.69 -17.90
C TRP A 500 1.27 16.92 -17.17
N ASN A 501 1.62 17.05 -15.89
CA ASN A 501 1.16 18.15 -15.04
C ASN A 501 2.17 19.31 -14.98
N SER A 502 3.21 19.29 -15.81
CA SER A 502 4.20 20.37 -15.86
C SER A 502 3.60 21.67 -16.39
N MET A 503 4.18 22.82 -16.03
CA MET A 503 3.74 24.13 -16.53
C MET A 503 3.81 24.24 -18.06
N GLY A 504 4.76 23.53 -18.69
CA GLY A 504 4.91 23.48 -20.13
C GLY A 504 3.77 22.78 -20.87
N LEU A 505 2.99 21.94 -20.18
CA LEU A 505 1.82 21.25 -20.74
C LEU A 505 0.52 21.81 -20.18
N SER A 506 0.43 23.14 -20.03
CA SER A 506 -0.75 23.82 -19.48
C SER A 506 -1.87 24.01 -20.52
N SER A 507 -1.55 24.14 -21.81
CA SER A 507 -2.54 24.22 -22.89
C SER A 507 -2.84 22.84 -23.50
N MET A 508 -3.97 22.73 -24.21
CA MET A 508 -4.32 21.49 -24.91
C MET A 508 -3.38 21.24 -26.09
N GLU A 509 -2.99 22.28 -26.82
CA GLU A 509 -2.10 22.20 -27.97
C GLU A 509 -0.73 21.63 -27.56
N ALA A 510 -0.17 22.12 -26.45
CA ALA A 510 1.09 21.62 -25.91
C ALA A 510 0.99 20.15 -25.49
N LYS A 511 -0.15 19.73 -24.91
CA LYS A 511 -0.40 18.32 -24.57
C LYS A 511 -0.54 17.44 -25.82
N THR A 512 -1.20 17.93 -26.87
CA THR A 512 -1.31 17.25 -28.16
C THR A 512 0.07 17.05 -28.77
N GLU A 513 0.87 18.11 -28.89
CA GLU A 513 2.23 18.04 -29.44
C GLU A 513 3.12 17.10 -28.62
N TYR A 514 3.05 17.17 -27.29
CA TYR A 514 3.76 16.26 -26.40
C TYR A 514 3.40 14.79 -26.64
N LEU A 515 2.11 14.47 -26.73
CA LEU A 515 1.66 13.10 -26.98
C LEU A 515 2.07 12.62 -28.36
N GLU A 516 1.87 13.45 -29.39
CA GLU A 516 2.27 13.15 -30.77
C GLU A 516 3.76 12.84 -30.83
N LYS A 517 4.59 13.71 -30.22
CA LYS A 517 6.03 13.49 -30.09
C LYS A 517 6.35 12.20 -29.36
N LYS A 518 5.78 11.96 -28.17
CA LYS A 518 6.03 10.74 -27.38
C LYS A 518 5.63 9.45 -28.09
N ILE A 519 4.58 9.51 -28.91
CA ILE A 519 4.08 8.38 -29.69
C ILE A 519 4.98 8.13 -30.89
N PHE A 520 5.18 9.15 -31.74
CA PHE A 520 5.78 8.98 -33.06
C PHE A 520 7.31 9.13 -33.10
N GLU A 521 7.96 9.72 -32.09
CA GLU A 521 9.43 9.66 -32.00
C GLU A 521 9.94 8.25 -31.67
N LYS A 522 9.12 7.44 -31.00
CA LYS A 522 9.46 6.07 -30.64
C LYS A 522 9.14 5.06 -31.74
N LEU A 523 8.24 5.41 -32.66
CA LEU A 523 7.90 4.62 -33.85
C LEU A 523 8.93 4.91 -34.94
#